data_AF-A0A7S2ZQ37-F1
#
_entry.id   AF-A0A7S2ZQ37-F1
#
_cell.length_a   1.000
_cell.length_b   1.000
_cell.length_c   1.000
_cell.angle_alpha   90.00
_cell.angle_beta   90.00
_cell.angle_gamma   90.00
#
_symmetry.space_group_name_H-M   'P 1'
#
loop_
_entity.id
_entity.type
_entity.pdbx_description
1 polymer ?
#
loop_
_entity_poly.entity_id
_entity_poly.type
_entity_poly.pdbx_seq_one_letter_code
_entity_poly.pdbx_strand_id
1 'polypeptide(L)'
;GLSGDSEHRALDLGAGNALVSVLYGNHNRGANMQLVELQGGLAARAARNLALNGLVPRSTVVCHDLAHGLPSNTEVVVRVLAKESSFAQVLILSNISQMVQGKMDVVLCNPPFYRDINSRSPPTRKEKLLAHFESSVDIVGFAKVAFEALVEGSQTASAYFVYDAIHSERLYDGLMKGGLEIVTTQTVFHRLHHQPLRVLCEARRPQAGFEREELEPLVLHPEGTSEVEYGEDMEDFLGSLPIPQFIIGQLRDDYQRTDEE
;
A
#
# COMPACT_ATOMS: atom_id res chain seq x y z
N GLY A 1 4.68 -32.21 16.96
CA GLY A 1 4.58 -31.03 17.84
C GLY A 1 4.90 -29.83 17.00
N LEU A 2 3.88 -29.10 16.56
CA LEU A 2 4.02 -27.83 15.86
C LEU A 2 3.91 -26.75 16.94
N SER A 3 5.06 -26.22 17.33
CA SER A 3 5.19 -25.16 18.32
C SER A 3 4.84 -23.82 17.68
N GLY A 4 3.71 -23.24 18.10
CA GLY A 4 3.38 -21.81 17.99
C GLY A 4 3.01 -21.32 16.59
N ASP A 5 1.72 -21.11 16.34
CA ASP A 5 1.23 -20.29 15.22
C ASP A 5 1.91 -18.92 15.30
N SER A 6 2.93 -18.67 14.48
CA SER A 6 3.44 -17.31 14.32
C SER A 6 2.39 -16.54 13.55
N GLU A 7 1.74 -15.58 14.22
CA GLU A 7 0.78 -14.68 13.57
C GLU A 7 1.39 -14.05 12.32
N HIS A 8 0.66 -14.14 11.20
CA HIS A 8 1.07 -13.53 9.93
C HIS A 8 1.05 -12.01 10.05
N ARG A 9 2.21 -11.36 9.90
CA ARG A 9 2.38 -9.93 10.16
C ARG A 9 2.66 -9.15 8.89
N ALA A 10 1.92 -8.08 8.69
CA ALA A 10 2.08 -7.17 7.56
C ALA A 10 2.35 -5.74 8.01
N LEU A 11 3.16 -5.02 7.22
CA LEU A 11 3.48 -3.60 7.42
C LEU A 11 3.22 -2.82 6.13
N ASP A 12 2.41 -1.77 6.21
CA ASP A 12 2.13 -0.83 5.10
C ASP A 12 2.90 0.48 5.32
N LEU A 13 3.87 0.76 4.45
CA LEU A 13 4.73 1.94 4.51
C LEU A 13 4.16 3.05 3.61
N GLY A 14 3.84 4.20 4.20
CA GLY A 14 3.17 5.29 3.47
C GLY A 14 1.70 4.96 3.20
N ALA A 15 1.01 4.49 4.24
CA ALA A 15 -0.31 3.86 4.11
C ALA A 15 -1.41 4.79 3.57
N GLY A 16 -1.22 6.12 3.58
CA GLY A 16 -2.18 7.08 3.07
C GLY A 16 -3.55 6.95 3.74
N ASN A 17 -4.57 6.52 2.99
CA ASN A 17 -5.91 6.25 3.51
C ASN A 17 -6.18 4.77 3.85
N ALA A 18 -5.15 3.94 3.92
CA ALA A 18 -5.19 2.49 4.17
C ALA A 18 -5.94 1.66 3.12
N LEU A 19 -6.10 2.12 1.86
CA LEU A 19 -6.78 1.33 0.83
C LEU A 19 -6.09 -0.03 0.62
N VAL A 20 -4.78 -0.04 0.42
CA VAL A 20 -3.99 -1.28 0.21
C VAL A 20 -4.11 -2.20 1.43
N SER A 21 -3.91 -1.67 2.63
CA SER A 21 -4.13 -2.40 3.88
C SER A 21 -5.54 -2.97 4.05
N VAL A 22 -6.60 -2.25 3.65
CA VAL A 22 -7.97 -2.76 3.74
C VAL A 22 -8.16 -3.96 2.80
N LEU A 23 -7.72 -3.83 1.55
CA LEU A 23 -7.80 -4.91 0.56
C LEU A 23 -7.00 -6.13 1.03
N TYR A 24 -5.75 -5.90 1.46
CA TYR A 24 -4.86 -6.93 1.95
C TYR A 24 -5.42 -7.65 3.18
N GLY A 25 -5.88 -6.89 4.18
CA GLY A 25 -6.40 -7.43 5.42
C GLY A 25 -7.66 -8.25 5.20
N ASN A 26 -8.56 -7.82 4.31
CA ASN A 26 -9.78 -8.59 4.06
C ASN A 26 -9.52 -9.87 3.25
N HIS A 27 -8.55 -9.85 2.32
CA HIS A 27 -8.11 -11.06 1.62
C HIS A 27 -7.36 -12.01 2.57
N ASN A 28 -6.52 -11.47 3.45
CA ASN A 28 -5.72 -12.21 4.43
C ASN A 28 -6.33 -12.08 5.84
N ARG A 29 -7.41 -12.84 6.12
CA ARG A 29 -8.20 -12.69 7.36
C ARG A 29 -7.42 -12.92 8.66
N GLY A 30 -6.30 -13.65 8.62
CA GLY A 30 -5.41 -13.87 9.76
C GLY A 30 -4.29 -12.83 9.92
N ALA A 31 -4.17 -11.86 9.00
CA ALA A 31 -3.08 -10.90 9.04
C ALA A 31 -3.26 -9.87 10.17
N ASN A 32 -2.19 -9.69 10.96
CA ASN A 32 -2.00 -8.58 11.89
C ASN A 32 -1.23 -7.47 11.19
N MET A 33 -1.85 -6.31 11.04
CA MET A 33 -1.34 -5.24 10.19
C MET A 33 -0.85 -4.04 11.01
N GLN A 34 0.23 -3.46 10.56
CA GLN A 34 0.78 -2.21 11.07
C GLN A 34 0.92 -1.25 9.90
N LEU A 35 0.50 -0.01 10.08
CA LEU A 35 0.46 1.00 9.02
C LEU A 35 1.24 2.21 9.51
N VAL A 36 2.17 2.69 8.70
CA VAL A 36 2.95 3.90 8.99
C VAL A 36 2.61 4.97 7.97
N GLU A 37 2.28 6.17 8.45
CA GLU A 37 1.92 7.30 7.60
C GLU A 37 2.53 8.59 8.17
N LEU A 38 3.21 9.38 7.34
CA LEU A 38 3.87 10.62 7.77
C LEU A 38 2.85 11.69 8.19
N GLN A 39 1.74 11.79 7.46
CA GLN A 39 0.76 12.85 7.66
C GLN A 39 -0.31 12.45 8.68
N GLY A 40 -0.33 13.11 9.83
CA GLY A 40 -1.34 12.84 10.87
C GLY A 40 -2.80 12.91 10.37
N GLY A 41 -3.09 13.80 9.41
CA GLY A 41 -4.41 13.89 8.76
C GLY A 41 -4.77 12.65 7.93
N LEU A 42 -3.83 12.08 7.18
CA LEU A 42 -4.01 10.83 6.43
C LEU A 42 -4.02 9.63 7.36
N ALA A 43 -3.13 9.58 8.35
CA ALA A 43 -3.13 8.55 9.39
C ALA A 43 -4.51 8.46 10.09
N ALA A 44 -5.13 9.61 10.40
CA ALA A 44 -6.48 9.63 10.94
C ALA A 44 -7.56 9.14 9.96
N ARG A 45 -7.40 9.39 8.65
CA ARG A 45 -8.29 8.85 7.60
C ARG A 45 -8.11 7.33 7.45
N ALA A 46 -6.88 6.84 7.43
CA ALA A 46 -6.54 5.41 7.44
C ALA A 46 -7.20 4.69 8.61
N ALA A 47 -7.05 5.22 9.83
CA ALA A 47 -7.65 4.64 11.02
C ALA A 47 -9.19 4.55 10.92
N ARG A 48 -9.86 5.60 10.42
CA ARG A 48 -11.31 5.58 10.13
C ARG A 48 -11.68 4.53 9.09
N ASN A 49 -10.89 4.42 8.03
CA ASN A 49 -11.15 3.46 6.96
C ASN A 49 -11.05 2.01 7.47
N LEU A 50 -10.05 1.71 8.31
CA LEU A 50 -9.94 0.41 8.98
C LEU A 50 -11.15 0.12 9.88
N ALA A 51 -11.66 1.13 10.59
CA ALA A 51 -12.84 0.98 11.44
C ALA A 51 -14.12 0.69 10.64
N LEU A 52 -14.33 1.42 9.53
CA LEU A 52 -15.45 1.18 8.61
C LEU A 52 -15.43 -0.23 8.01
N ASN A 53 -14.24 -0.82 7.90
CA ASN A 53 -14.04 -2.17 7.36
C ASN A 53 -13.88 -3.25 8.45
N GLY A 54 -14.08 -2.93 9.73
CA GLY A 54 -13.98 -3.90 10.83
C GLY A 54 -12.58 -4.48 11.08
N LEU A 55 -11.53 -3.79 10.61
CA LEU A 55 -10.13 -4.26 10.67
C LEU A 55 -9.37 -3.78 11.91
N VAL A 56 -9.94 -2.85 12.68
CA VAL A 56 -9.34 -2.29 13.92
C VAL A 56 -8.78 -3.35 14.89
N PRO A 57 -9.43 -4.50 15.16
CA PRO A 57 -8.91 -5.47 16.13
C PRO A 57 -7.53 -6.02 15.80
N ARG A 58 -7.14 -5.98 14.52
CA ARG A 58 -5.89 -6.54 13.98
C ARG A 58 -5.10 -5.52 13.17
N SER A 59 -5.28 -4.23 13.47
CA SER A 59 -4.59 -3.16 12.74
C SER A 59 -4.20 -2.02 13.66
N THR A 60 -2.97 -1.51 13.48
CA THR A 60 -2.46 -0.33 14.18
C THR A 60 -1.98 0.70 13.17
N VAL A 61 -2.38 1.96 13.33
CA VAL A 61 -1.88 3.09 12.51
C VAL A 61 -0.99 3.97 13.36
N VAL A 62 0.24 4.19 12.87
CA VAL A 62 1.26 5.02 13.50
C VAL A 62 1.52 6.22 12.59
N CYS A 63 1.39 7.43 13.12
CA CYS A 63 1.84 8.62 12.43
C CYS A 63 3.35 8.73 12.63
N HIS A 64 4.17 8.46 11.61
CA HIS A 64 5.63 8.49 11.75
C HIS A 64 6.40 8.92 10.50
N ASP A 65 7.50 9.65 10.72
CA ASP A 65 8.49 9.92 9.68
C ASP A 65 9.53 8.81 9.57
N LEU A 66 9.40 8.01 8.50
CA LEU A 66 10.31 6.91 8.18
C LEU A 66 11.76 7.35 7.90
N ALA A 67 12.03 8.65 7.74
CA ALA A 67 13.41 9.17 7.72
C ALA A 67 14.17 8.88 9.03
N HIS A 68 13.45 8.61 10.13
CA HIS A 68 13.99 8.20 11.42
C HIS A 68 14.00 6.68 11.63
N GLY A 69 13.71 5.90 10.59
CA GLY A 69 13.61 4.44 10.62
C GLY A 69 12.21 3.96 11.02
N LEU A 70 12.11 2.73 11.52
CA LEU A 70 10.87 2.25 12.12
C LEU A 70 10.64 2.91 13.48
N PRO A 71 9.38 3.21 13.85
CA PRO A 71 9.08 3.87 15.12
C PRO A 71 9.46 2.94 16.28
N SER A 72 10.54 3.31 16.97
CA SER A 72 11.16 2.55 18.07
C SER A 72 10.92 3.18 19.45
N ASN A 73 10.41 4.42 19.50
CA ASN A 73 9.83 5.07 20.69
C ASN A 73 8.99 6.29 20.27
N THR A 74 7.80 6.40 20.87
CA THR A 74 6.86 7.55 20.87
C THR A 74 6.61 8.27 19.54
N GLU A 75 5.55 7.91 18.82
CA GLU A 75 4.82 8.84 17.94
C GLU A 75 3.31 8.57 17.92
N VAL A 76 2.53 9.57 17.53
CA VAL A 76 1.06 9.65 17.74
C VAL A 76 0.33 8.46 17.11
N VAL A 77 -0.45 7.74 17.92
CA VAL A 77 -1.26 6.61 17.49
C VAL A 77 -2.70 7.06 17.30
N VAL A 78 -3.27 6.74 16.15
CA VAL A 78 -4.71 6.87 15.95
C VAL A 78 -5.34 5.49 16.08
N ARG A 79 -5.86 5.17 17.27
CA ARG A 79 -6.71 3.99 17.48
C ARG A 79 -8.16 4.40 17.46
N VAL A 80 -8.92 3.89 16.49
CA VAL A 80 -10.38 4.04 16.50
C VAL A 80 -10.96 3.06 17.50
N LEU A 81 -11.73 3.55 18.47
CA LEU A 81 -12.52 2.70 19.36
C LEU A 81 -13.94 2.66 18.80
N ALA A 82 -14.41 1.48 18.40
CA ALA A 82 -15.81 1.29 18.09
C ALA A 82 -16.60 1.29 19.41
N LYS A 83 -17.47 2.29 19.61
CA LYS A 83 -18.58 2.19 20.58
C LYS A 83 -19.80 1.67 19.84
N GLU A 84 -20.64 0.91 20.55
CA GLU A 84 -21.86 0.25 20.06
C GLU A 84 -22.90 1.19 19.39
N SER A 85 -22.71 2.52 19.41
CA SER A 85 -23.58 3.49 18.77
C SER A 85 -23.00 4.02 17.45
N SER A 86 -23.40 3.44 16.31
CA SER A 86 -23.53 3.93 14.91
C SER A 86 -22.51 4.89 14.26
N PHE A 87 -21.56 5.47 14.98
CA PHE A 87 -20.52 6.36 14.50
C PHE A 87 -19.25 6.08 15.29
N ALA A 88 -18.29 5.39 14.67
CA ALA A 88 -17.00 5.10 15.27
C ALA A 88 -16.34 6.41 15.73
N GLN A 89 -16.17 6.58 17.04
CA GLN A 89 -15.41 7.70 17.58
C GLN A 89 -13.92 7.42 17.37
N VAL A 90 -13.27 8.23 16.53
CA VAL A 90 -11.81 8.25 16.44
C VAL A 90 -11.30 8.93 17.70
N LEU A 91 -10.81 8.16 18.67
CA LEU A 91 -9.95 8.75 19.68
C LEU A 91 -8.56 8.91 19.07
N ILE A 92 -8.14 10.15 18.86
CA ILE A 92 -6.72 10.45 18.75
C ILE A 92 -6.18 10.31 20.16
N LEU A 93 -5.60 9.14 20.47
CA LEU A 93 -4.94 8.93 21.74
C LEU A 93 -3.57 9.59 21.63
N SER A 94 -3.48 10.83 22.10
CA SER A 94 -2.27 11.64 21.97
C SER A 94 -1.08 11.14 22.81
N ASN A 95 -1.20 10.03 23.56
CA ASN A 95 -0.15 9.53 24.46
C ASN A 95 -0.22 7.99 24.69
N ILE A 96 -0.33 7.17 23.64
CA ILE A 96 -0.03 5.73 23.76
C ILE A 96 1.18 5.43 22.89
N SER A 97 2.28 5.01 23.52
CA SER A 97 3.46 4.52 22.80
C SER A 97 3.11 3.22 22.08
N GLN A 98 2.88 3.28 20.76
CA GLN A 98 2.90 2.08 19.93
C GLN A 98 4.03 2.16 18.92
N MET A 99 4.88 1.14 18.97
CA MET A 99 6.00 0.91 18.09
C MET A 99 5.57 -0.06 17.00
N VAL A 100 6.33 -0.11 15.89
CA VAL A 100 6.21 -1.26 15.00
C VAL A 100 6.75 -2.48 15.74
N GLN A 101 5.89 -3.48 15.98
CA GLN A 101 6.22 -4.66 16.78
C GLN A 101 6.59 -5.85 15.89
N GLY A 102 7.75 -6.44 16.18
CA GLY A 102 8.19 -7.68 15.55
C GLY A 102 8.66 -7.52 14.11
N LYS A 103 9.04 -8.66 13.53
CA LYS A 103 9.40 -8.76 12.10
C LYS A 103 8.19 -9.12 11.27
N MET A 104 8.20 -8.73 10.01
CA MET A 104 7.07 -8.81 9.08
C MET A 104 7.27 -9.92 8.06
N ASP A 105 6.21 -10.68 7.84
CA ASP A 105 6.10 -11.63 6.74
C ASP A 105 5.84 -10.89 5.43
N VAL A 106 5.10 -9.77 5.49
CA VAL A 106 4.83 -8.94 4.31
C VAL A 106 5.06 -7.47 4.60
N VAL A 107 5.71 -6.78 3.66
CA VAL A 107 5.77 -5.31 3.64
C VAL A 107 5.08 -4.82 2.37
N LEU A 108 4.22 -3.82 2.47
CA LEU A 108 3.51 -3.19 1.36
C LEU A 108 4.01 -1.75 1.27
N CYS A 109 4.30 -1.26 0.06
CA CYS A 109 4.80 0.08 -0.13
C CYS A 109 4.32 0.64 -1.47
N ASN A 110 3.62 1.77 -1.42
CA ASN A 110 3.28 2.56 -2.60
C ASN A 110 3.93 3.95 -2.47
N PRO A 111 5.26 4.04 -2.63
CA PRO A 111 6.01 5.23 -2.30
C PRO A 111 5.74 6.37 -3.31
N PRO A 112 5.94 7.63 -2.92
CA PRO A 112 5.87 8.76 -3.86
C PRO A 112 6.88 8.61 -5.01
N PHE A 113 6.47 9.00 -6.23
CA PHE A 113 7.23 8.74 -7.46
C PHE A 113 8.24 9.84 -7.82
N TYR A 114 8.01 11.09 -7.38
CA TYR A 114 8.74 12.24 -7.92
C TYR A 114 9.74 12.83 -6.92
N ARG A 115 10.91 13.23 -7.44
CA ARG A 115 12.03 13.81 -6.65
C ARG A 115 11.80 15.28 -6.28
N ASP A 116 11.01 16.02 -7.07
CA ASP A 116 10.92 17.48 -6.99
C ASP A 116 9.53 17.99 -7.39
N ILE A 117 8.96 18.87 -6.56
CA ILE A 117 7.67 19.55 -6.76
C ILE A 117 7.56 20.29 -8.10
N ASN A 118 8.70 20.54 -8.76
CA ASN A 118 8.81 21.25 -10.04
C ASN A 118 8.66 20.36 -11.28
N SER A 119 8.58 19.02 -11.18
CA SER A 119 8.60 18.13 -12.35
C SER A 119 7.24 17.93 -13.05
N ARG A 120 6.14 18.52 -12.55
CA ARG A 120 4.83 18.68 -13.25
C ARG A 120 3.92 19.64 -12.46
N SER A 121 2.91 20.22 -13.13
CA SER A 121 1.92 21.11 -12.52
C SER A 121 1.39 20.55 -11.18
N PRO A 122 1.75 21.17 -10.04
CA PRO A 122 1.46 20.60 -8.74
C PRO A 122 -0.06 20.55 -8.49
N PRO A 123 -0.60 19.46 -7.92
CA PRO A 123 -1.99 19.46 -7.45
C PRO A 123 -2.20 20.63 -6.47
N THR A 124 -3.29 21.38 -6.65
CA THR A 124 -3.61 22.62 -5.93
C THR A 124 -3.77 22.47 -4.40
N ARG A 125 -3.79 21.24 -3.87
CA ARG A 125 -3.94 20.95 -2.44
C ARG A 125 -2.64 20.41 -1.84
N LYS A 126 -2.12 21.08 -0.79
CA LYS A 126 -0.90 20.71 -0.03
C LYS A 126 -0.84 19.24 0.40
N GLU A 127 -1.97 18.63 0.75
CA GLU A 127 -2.06 17.22 1.15
C GLU A 127 -1.66 16.24 0.02
N LYS A 128 -2.02 16.55 -1.24
CA LYS A 128 -1.69 15.72 -2.41
C LYS A 128 -0.26 15.91 -2.90
N LEU A 129 0.35 17.05 -2.59
CA LEU A 129 1.72 17.39 -2.99
C LEU A 129 2.73 16.43 -2.33
N LEU A 130 2.64 16.25 -1.01
CA LEU A 130 3.57 15.42 -0.24
C LEU A 130 3.42 13.90 -0.52
N ALA A 131 2.28 13.44 -1.03
CA ALA A 131 2.09 12.04 -1.43
C ALA A 131 2.66 11.72 -2.82
N HIS A 132 3.00 12.74 -3.61
CA HIS A 132 3.53 12.58 -4.97
C HIS A 132 5.02 12.90 -5.04
N PHE A 133 5.53 13.73 -4.13
CA PHE A 133 6.94 14.13 -4.06
C PHE A 133 7.60 13.52 -2.84
N GLU A 134 8.86 13.06 -2.97
CA GLU A 134 9.69 12.60 -1.85
C GLU A 134 9.73 13.71 -0.79
N SER A 135 9.04 13.49 0.33
CA SER A 135 8.84 14.50 1.36
C SER A 135 9.97 14.47 2.39
N SER A 136 10.25 13.29 2.93
CA SER A 136 11.23 13.09 4.01
C SER A 136 12.11 11.87 3.79
N VAL A 137 11.62 10.86 3.07
CA VAL A 137 12.36 9.64 2.76
C VAL A 137 12.28 9.33 1.26
N ASP A 138 13.40 8.90 0.69
CA ASP A 138 13.51 8.49 -0.70
C ASP A 138 13.28 6.97 -0.85
N ILE A 139 13.30 6.48 -2.09
CA ILE A 139 13.12 5.04 -2.36
C ILE A 139 14.16 4.15 -1.65
N VAL A 140 15.39 4.64 -1.46
CA VAL A 140 16.45 3.88 -0.75
C VAL A 140 16.07 3.76 0.73
N GLY A 141 15.59 4.84 1.35
CA GLY A 141 15.12 4.82 2.73
C GLY A 141 13.92 3.90 2.94
N PHE A 142 12.91 3.94 2.06
CA PHE A 142 11.80 2.97 2.09
C PHE A 142 12.30 1.53 1.98
N ALA A 143 13.24 1.26 1.07
CA ALA A 143 13.82 -0.07 0.90
C ALA A 143 14.58 -0.54 2.14
N LYS A 144 15.36 0.33 2.81
CA LYS A 144 16.04 0.01 4.07
C LYS A 144 15.07 -0.32 5.19
N VAL A 145 14.02 0.48 5.35
CA VAL A 145 12.97 0.24 6.36
C VAL A 145 12.28 -1.09 6.08
N ALA A 146 11.93 -1.37 4.83
CA ALA A 146 11.35 -2.66 4.44
C ALA A 146 12.30 -3.83 4.74
N PHE A 147 13.58 -3.72 4.36
CA PHE A 147 14.61 -4.71 4.67
C PHE A 147 14.70 -4.97 6.17
N GLU A 148 14.77 -3.92 7.00
CA GLU A 148 14.82 -4.02 8.45
C GLU A 148 13.55 -4.64 9.04
N ALA A 149 12.37 -4.37 8.46
CA ALA A 149 11.10 -4.91 8.92
C ALA A 149 10.96 -6.42 8.63
N LEU A 150 11.43 -6.91 7.49
CA LEU A 150 11.24 -8.30 7.06
C LEU A 150 11.88 -9.34 8.01
N VAL A 151 11.24 -10.50 8.13
CA VAL A 151 11.75 -11.65 8.89
C VAL A 151 13.08 -12.11 8.32
N GLU A 152 14.12 -12.11 9.17
CA GLU A 152 15.45 -12.57 8.80
C GLU A 152 15.48 -14.09 8.59
N GLY A 153 16.14 -14.54 7.52
CA GLY A 153 16.24 -15.96 7.17
C GLY A 153 14.95 -16.58 6.62
N SER A 154 13.85 -15.83 6.54
CA SER A 154 12.61 -16.33 5.92
C SER A 154 12.77 -16.46 4.41
N GLN A 155 12.28 -17.58 3.87
CA GLN A 155 12.23 -17.82 2.43
C GLN A 155 11.03 -17.17 1.74
N THR A 156 9.99 -16.83 2.52
CA THR A 156 8.69 -16.39 2.03
C THR A 156 8.35 -14.95 2.42
N ALA A 157 9.18 -14.30 3.24
CA ALA A 157 8.92 -12.93 3.64
C ALA A 157 9.32 -11.96 2.52
N SER A 158 8.35 -11.16 2.05
CA SER A 158 8.50 -10.31 0.88
C SER A 158 7.95 -8.90 1.10
N ALA A 159 8.58 -7.93 0.45
CA ALA A 159 8.14 -6.56 0.31
C ALA A 159 7.60 -6.33 -1.10
N TYR A 160 6.44 -5.69 -1.22
CA TYR A 160 5.79 -5.41 -2.49
C TYR A 160 5.73 -3.90 -2.72
N PHE A 161 6.24 -3.48 -3.88
CA PHE A 161 6.31 -2.09 -4.30
C PHE A 161 5.47 -1.86 -5.55
N VAL A 162 4.75 -0.75 -5.58
CA VAL A 162 4.12 -0.21 -6.80
C VAL A 162 4.83 1.08 -7.18
N TYR A 163 5.28 1.20 -8.42
CA TYR A 163 6.00 2.39 -8.89
C TYR A 163 5.60 2.83 -10.29
N ASP A 164 5.89 4.09 -10.63
CA ASP A 164 5.70 4.58 -12.00
C ASP A 164 6.67 3.84 -12.95
N ALA A 165 6.13 3.26 -14.02
CA ALA A 165 6.91 2.40 -14.91
C ALA A 165 8.03 3.17 -15.63
N ILE A 166 7.86 4.46 -15.92
CA ILE A 166 8.90 5.28 -16.56
C ILE A 166 10.08 5.54 -15.63
N HIS A 167 9.93 5.27 -14.34
CA HIS A 167 10.93 5.44 -13.30
C HIS A 167 11.33 4.11 -12.66
N SER A 168 11.07 2.98 -13.31
CA SER A 168 11.37 1.63 -12.81
C SER A 168 12.85 1.41 -12.48
N GLU A 169 13.78 1.92 -13.30
CA GLU A 169 15.22 1.84 -13.01
C GLU A 169 15.59 2.49 -11.66
N ARG A 170 14.92 3.59 -11.32
CA ARG A 170 15.11 4.26 -10.03
C ARG A 170 14.60 3.39 -8.88
N LEU A 171 13.46 2.73 -9.07
CA LEU A 171 12.95 1.75 -8.10
C LEU A 171 14.00 0.66 -7.90
N TYR A 172 14.47 0.03 -8.99
CA TYR A 172 15.36 -1.11 -8.91
C TYR A 172 16.69 -0.78 -8.22
N ASP A 173 17.33 0.32 -8.63
CA ASP A 173 18.55 0.84 -7.99
C ASP A 173 18.30 1.17 -6.51
N GLY A 174 17.14 1.75 -6.19
CA GLY A 174 16.71 2.05 -4.83
C GLY A 174 16.59 0.83 -3.94
N LEU A 175 15.90 -0.21 -4.42
CA LEU A 175 15.69 -1.47 -3.71
C LEU A 175 17.03 -2.18 -3.43
N MET A 176 17.89 -2.28 -4.44
CA MET A 176 19.22 -2.88 -4.29
C MET A 176 20.09 -2.11 -3.30
N LYS A 177 20.13 -0.78 -3.38
CA LYS A 177 20.87 0.08 -2.43
C LYS A 177 20.29 0.03 -1.02
N GLY A 178 19.00 -0.28 -0.89
CA GLY A 178 18.34 -0.53 0.39
C GLY A 178 18.61 -1.92 0.98
N GLY A 179 19.29 -2.79 0.24
CA GLY A 179 19.66 -4.14 0.69
C GLY A 179 18.66 -5.23 0.32
N LEU A 180 17.64 -4.93 -0.49
CA LEU A 180 16.69 -5.92 -0.99
C LEU A 180 17.15 -6.50 -2.33
N GLU A 181 16.85 -7.77 -2.58
CA GLU A 181 16.89 -8.38 -3.91
C GLU A 181 15.51 -8.33 -4.57
N ILE A 182 15.46 -8.07 -5.87
CA ILE A 182 14.20 -8.03 -6.64
C ILE A 182 13.84 -9.45 -7.06
N VAL A 183 12.64 -9.88 -6.72
CA VAL A 183 12.14 -11.24 -6.94
C VAL A 183 11.40 -11.33 -8.25
N THR A 184 10.27 -10.63 -8.33
CA THR A 184 9.45 -10.56 -9.52
C THR A 184 9.24 -9.11 -9.91
N THR A 185 9.11 -8.85 -11.21
CA THR A 185 8.58 -7.58 -11.72
C THR A 185 7.46 -7.84 -12.71
N GLN A 186 6.39 -7.06 -12.61
CA GLN A 186 5.26 -7.10 -13.54
C GLN A 186 4.93 -5.70 -14.01
N THR A 187 4.95 -5.48 -15.33
CA THR A 187 4.57 -4.19 -15.90
C THR A 187 3.06 -4.11 -16.07
N VAL A 188 2.46 -2.98 -15.72
CA VAL A 188 1.02 -2.72 -15.85
C VAL A 188 0.78 -1.74 -16.99
N PHE A 189 -0.12 -2.10 -17.90
CA PHE A 189 -0.54 -1.29 -19.03
C PHE A 189 -2.02 -0.95 -18.93
N HIS A 190 -2.40 0.26 -19.38
CA HIS A 190 -3.82 0.54 -19.63
C HIS A 190 -4.33 -0.35 -20.78
N ARG A 191 -3.63 -0.29 -21.92
CA ARG A 191 -3.69 -1.24 -23.04
C ARG A 191 -2.28 -1.44 -23.57
N LEU A 192 -2.01 -2.54 -24.27
CA LEU A 192 -0.64 -2.87 -24.69
C LEU A 192 0.02 -1.82 -25.60
N HIS A 193 -0.76 -1.08 -26.38
CA HIS A 193 -0.23 -0.01 -27.23
C HIS A 193 0.05 1.32 -26.48
N HIS A 194 -0.40 1.44 -25.22
CA HIS A 194 -0.11 2.62 -24.40
C HIS A 194 1.28 2.55 -23.80
N GLN A 195 1.77 3.71 -23.33
CA GLN A 195 2.94 3.73 -22.46
C GLN A 195 2.65 2.93 -21.18
N PRO A 196 3.65 2.20 -20.65
CA PRO A 196 3.53 1.51 -19.38
C PRO A 196 3.07 2.46 -18.27
N LEU A 197 2.10 2.04 -17.46
CA LEU A 197 1.58 2.84 -16.35
C LEU A 197 2.40 2.63 -15.09
N ARG A 198 2.52 1.38 -14.65
CA ARG A 198 3.15 1.02 -13.38
C ARG A 198 4.04 -0.19 -13.54
N VAL A 199 4.94 -0.36 -12.58
CA VAL A 199 5.60 -1.62 -12.32
C VAL A 199 5.21 -2.09 -10.92
N LEU A 200 4.82 -3.35 -10.81
CA LEU A 200 4.69 -4.07 -9.56
C LEU A 200 5.99 -4.82 -9.33
N CYS A 201 6.55 -4.74 -8.14
CA CYS A 201 7.82 -5.35 -7.80
C CYS A 201 7.71 -6.08 -6.49
N GLU A 202 7.99 -7.38 -6.48
CA GLU A 202 8.29 -8.10 -5.27
C GLU A 202 9.80 -8.02 -5.00
N ALA A 203 10.16 -7.79 -3.75
CA ALA A 203 11.54 -7.74 -3.31
C ALA A 203 11.67 -8.39 -1.94
N ARG A 204 12.84 -8.95 -1.61
CA ARG A 204 13.05 -9.63 -0.33
C ARG A 204 14.48 -9.48 0.17
N ARG A 205 14.77 -10.05 1.33
CA ARG A 205 16.15 -10.15 1.82
C ARG A 205 16.96 -11.11 0.92
N PRO A 206 18.25 -10.82 0.62
CA PRO A 206 19.04 -11.62 -0.30
C PRO A 206 19.12 -13.11 0.05
N GLN A 207 18.97 -13.98 -0.95
CA GLN A 207 19.10 -15.43 -0.80
C GLN A 207 20.00 -16.02 -1.89
N ALA A 208 20.76 -17.05 -1.53
CA ALA A 208 21.66 -17.68 -2.48
C ALA A 208 20.88 -18.43 -3.58
N GLY A 209 21.33 -18.29 -4.83
CA GLY A 209 20.80 -19.06 -5.96
C GLY A 209 19.42 -18.62 -6.45
N PHE A 210 19.00 -17.40 -6.11
CA PHE A 210 17.76 -16.83 -6.63
C PHE A 210 17.98 -16.11 -7.96
N GLU A 211 17.07 -16.30 -8.91
CA GLU A 211 17.03 -15.58 -10.18
C GLU A 211 15.76 -14.74 -10.25
N ARG A 212 15.90 -13.46 -10.62
CA ARG A 212 14.78 -12.56 -10.82
C ARG A 212 13.92 -13.06 -11.99
N GLU A 213 12.61 -13.01 -11.81
CA GLU A 213 11.61 -13.31 -12.85
C GLU A 213 10.92 -12.03 -13.33
N GLU A 214 10.68 -11.93 -14.63
CA GLU A 214 9.81 -10.92 -15.22
C GLU A 214 8.50 -11.59 -15.60
N LEU A 215 7.41 -11.17 -14.95
CA LEU A 215 6.08 -11.72 -15.16
C LEU A 215 5.44 -11.11 -16.40
N GLU A 216 4.51 -11.86 -17.00
CA GLU A 216 3.69 -11.37 -18.10
C GLU A 216 2.98 -10.06 -17.71
N PRO A 217 2.95 -9.05 -18.59
CA PRO A 217 2.36 -7.76 -18.26
C PRO A 217 0.88 -7.86 -17.89
N LEU A 218 0.49 -7.10 -16.87
CA LEU A 218 -0.91 -6.93 -16.51
C LEU A 218 -1.54 -5.86 -17.42
N VAL A 219 -2.46 -6.26 -18.28
CA VAL A 219 -3.18 -5.35 -19.18
C VAL A 219 -4.56 -5.08 -18.61
N LEU A 220 -4.81 -3.83 -18.21
CA LEU A 220 -6.05 -3.47 -17.53
C LEU A 220 -7.27 -3.60 -18.46
N HIS A 221 -7.17 -3.15 -19.71
CA HIS A 221 -8.26 -3.19 -20.68
C HIS A 221 -7.82 -3.91 -21.96
N PRO A 222 -8.49 -5.02 -22.36
CA PRO A 222 -8.17 -5.73 -23.61
C PRO A 222 -8.40 -4.86 -24.85
N GLU A 223 -7.71 -5.12 -25.95
CA GLU A 223 -7.93 -4.34 -27.18
C GLU A 223 -9.37 -4.46 -27.69
N GLY A 224 -9.96 -3.33 -28.12
CA GLY A 224 -11.32 -3.29 -28.67
C GLY A 224 -12.46 -3.30 -27.65
N THR A 225 -12.18 -3.29 -26.35
CA THR A 225 -13.19 -3.16 -25.28
C THR A 225 -13.44 -1.70 -24.88
N SER A 226 -14.56 -1.43 -24.22
CA SER A 226 -14.82 -0.10 -23.64
C SER A 226 -13.87 0.23 -22.47
N GLU A 227 -13.82 1.51 -22.06
CA GLU A 227 -12.98 1.98 -20.94
C GLU A 227 -13.42 1.46 -19.56
N VAL A 228 -14.57 0.80 -19.47
CA VAL A 228 -15.12 0.26 -18.21
C VAL A 228 -14.98 -1.25 -18.07
N GLU A 229 -14.56 -1.93 -19.14
CA GLU A 229 -14.36 -3.38 -19.17
C GLU A 229 -12.90 -3.70 -18.86
N TYR A 230 -12.65 -4.44 -17.79
CA TYR A 230 -11.31 -4.91 -17.45
C TYR A 230 -11.00 -6.27 -18.10
N GLY A 231 -9.70 -6.61 -18.17
CA GLY A 231 -9.25 -7.95 -18.52
C GLY A 231 -9.69 -8.99 -17.49
N GLU A 232 -9.74 -10.26 -17.91
CA GLU A 232 -10.23 -11.39 -17.08
C GLU A 232 -9.58 -11.42 -15.70
N ASP A 233 -8.24 -11.36 -15.63
CA ASP A 233 -7.49 -11.35 -14.36
C ASP A 233 -7.92 -10.22 -13.41
N MET A 234 -8.23 -9.04 -13.97
CA MET A 234 -8.65 -7.88 -13.19
C MET A 234 -10.10 -7.99 -12.75
N GLU A 235 -11.00 -8.49 -13.61
CA GLU A 235 -12.40 -8.76 -13.22
C GLU A 235 -12.47 -9.84 -12.14
N ASP A 236 -11.68 -10.90 -12.25
CA ASP A 236 -11.58 -11.94 -11.23
C ASP A 236 -11.07 -11.37 -9.90
N PHE A 237 -10.00 -10.56 -9.95
CA PHE A 237 -9.51 -9.86 -8.77
C PHE A 237 -10.59 -8.97 -8.15
N LEU A 238 -11.24 -8.10 -8.93
CA LEU A 238 -12.28 -7.19 -8.45
C LEU A 238 -13.49 -7.95 -7.89
N GLY A 239 -13.90 -9.05 -8.54
CA GLY A 239 -14.98 -9.92 -8.09
C GLY A 239 -14.64 -10.69 -6.81
N SER A 240 -13.36 -10.98 -6.57
CA SER A 240 -12.88 -11.59 -5.33
C SER A 240 -12.83 -10.63 -4.14
N LEU A 241 -12.89 -9.31 -4.41
CA LEU A 241 -12.79 -8.34 -3.34
C LEU A 241 -13.97 -8.50 -2.38
N PRO A 242 -13.72 -8.48 -1.08
CA PRO A 242 -14.74 -8.49 -0.05
C PRO A 242 -15.36 -7.11 -0.01
N ILE A 243 -16.17 -6.82 -1.02
CA ILE A 243 -16.97 -5.61 -1.09
C ILE A 243 -18.05 -5.80 -0.01
N PRO A 244 -18.06 -4.99 1.07
CA PRO A 244 -19.29 -4.90 1.86
C PRO A 244 -20.40 -4.54 0.87
N GLN A 245 -21.61 -5.09 1.02
CA GLN A 245 -22.79 -4.73 0.20
C GLN A 245 -23.20 -3.24 0.34
N PHE A 246 -22.25 -2.31 0.45
CA PHE A 246 -22.43 -0.98 -0.05
C PHE A 246 -22.46 -1.06 -1.57
N ILE A 247 -23.65 -0.76 -2.06
CA ILE A 247 -23.97 -0.39 -3.43
C ILE A 247 -22.99 0.73 -3.85
N ILE A 248 -21.80 0.36 -4.31
CA ILE A 248 -20.95 1.20 -5.13
C ILE A 248 -21.39 0.87 -6.56
N GLY A 249 -22.32 1.67 -7.10
CA GLY A 249 -22.67 1.60 -8.53
C GLY A 249 -24.11 1.25 -8.93
N GLN A 250 -25.13 1.25 -8.06
CA GLN A 250 -26.53 1.41 -8.57
C GLN A 250 -26.86 2.86 -8.97
N LEU A 251 -25.88 3.56 -9.54
CA LEU A 251 -26.10 4.71 -10.41
C LEU A 251 -25.31 4.53 -11.71
N ARG A 252 -25.10 3.28 -12.16
CA ARG A 252 -24.57 3.02 -13.51
C ARG A 252 -25.60 3.22 -14.63
N ASP A 253 -26.90 3.28 -14.30
CA ASP A 253 -27.97 3.51 -15.28
C ASP A 253 -28.50 4.97 -15.31
N ASP A 254 -28.19 5.79 -14.31
CA ASP A 254 -28.72 7.16 -14.21
C ASP A 254 -27.74 8.26 -14.67
N TYR A 255 -26.55 7.89 -15.15
CA TYR A 255 -25.62 8.85 -15.75
C TYR A 255 -25.97 9.10 -17.23
N GLN A 256 -27.23 9.45 -17.51
CA GLN A 256 -27.53 10.19 -18.74
C GLN A 256 -26.97 11.60 -18.57
N ARG A 257 -25.90 11.90 -19.32
CA ARG A 257 -25.53 13.28 -19.62
C ARG A 257 -26.77 13.98 -20.17
N THR A 258 -27.40 14.84 -19.38
CA THR A 258 -28.16 15.96 -19.93
C THR A 258 -27.13 16.99 -20.38
N ASP A 259 -26.67 16.83 -21.62
CA ASP A 259 -26.04 17.92 -22.35
C ASP A 259 -27.16 18.90 -22.76
N GLU A 260 -27.57 19.80 -21.86
CA GLU A 260 -28.30 21.02 -22.21
C GLU A 260 -27.85 22.20 -21.33
N GLU A 261 -27.43 23.26 -22.04
CA GLU A 261 -26.99 24.63 -21.65
C GLU A 261 -25.48 24.90 -21.45
#